data_AF-A0A2Y9C5P6-F1
#
_entry.id   AF-A0A2Y9C5P6-F1
#
_cell.length_a   1.000
_cell.length_b   1.000
_cell.length_c   1.000
_cell.angle_alpha   90.00
_cell.angle_beta   90.00
_cell.angle_gamma   90.00
#
_symmetry.space_group_name_H-M   'P 1'
#
loop_
_entity.id
_entity.type
_entity.pdbx_description
1 polymer ?
#
loop_
_entity_poly.entity_id
_entity_poly.type
_entity_poly.pdbx_seq_one_letter_code
_entity_poly.pdbx_strand_id
1 'polypeptide(L)'
;MNMEMQVKHFEYWDERALFYLSKMFDSQIRKGESYEKLQKCIHVSILDFIHFPNDNKCYRRIHFRDDQTSQLYSDKMELQILELKKLPPEVKTGEDVLAWMRFFSSKNKEEFQNMAKTNEYFDEAYNTLLNLSADEQKRLEYEAREKALKDYNTQISSAEKRGIKAGEEIGRKVGEEIGLRRGKELGEQEGERRTRQVFKLYMQGKSPEEIAGLCNISIDKVKQILE
;
A
#
# COMPACT_ATOMS: atom_id res chain seq x y z
N MET A 1 -24.54 -13.35 3.14
CA MET A 1 -23.34 -12.97 3.90
C MET A 1 -22.14 -13.53 3.16
N ASN A 2 -21.06 -12.75 3.05
CA ASN A 2 -19.79 -13.18 2.46
C ASN A 2 -18.70 -13.05 3.53
N MET A 3 -17.80 -14.03 3.64
CA MET A 3 -16.68 -14.00 4.59
C MET A 3 -15.39 -14.31 3.83
N GLU A 4 -14.38 -13.46 4.02
CA GLU A 4 -13.10 -13.57 3.35
C GLU A 4 -11.96 -13.42 4.36
N MET A 5 -11.04 -14.40 4.39
CA MET A 5 -9.83 -14.34 5.20
C MET A 5 -8.62 -14.04 4.32
N GLN A 6 -7.87 -13.01 4.70
CA GLN A 6 -6.72 -12.53 3.94
C GLN A 6 -5.47 -12.45 4.81
N VAL A 7 -4.47 -13.26 4.45
CA VAL A 7 -3.21 -13.38 5.20
C VAL A 7 -2.21 -12.27 4.84
N LYS A 8 -2.20 -11.85 3.57
CA LYS A 8 -1.25 -10.86 3.08
C LYS A 8 -1.93 -9.52 2.83
N HIS A 9 -1.21 -8.46 3.16
CA HIS A 9 -1.62 -7.11 2.81
C HIS A 9 -1.95 -7.03 1.32
N PHE A 10 -3.06 -6.38 1.03
CA PHE A 10 -3.54 -6.14 -0.31
C PHE A 10 -3.82 -4.64 -0.44
N GLU A 11 -3.18 -3.99 -1.40
CA GLU A 11 -3.19 -2.53 -1.54
C GLU A 11 -4.59 -1.96 -1.73
N TYR A 12 -5.45 -2.66 -2.49
CA TYR A 12 -6.80 -2.21 -2.83
C TYR A 12 -7.88 -2.95 -2.03
N TRP A 13 -7.64 -3.16 -0.73
CA TRP A 13 -8.52 -3.96 0.10
C TRP A 13 -9.92 -3.34 0.23
N ASP A 14 -10.00 -2.02 0.39
CA ASP A 14 -11.26 -1.30 0.52
C ASP A 14 -12.13 -1.47 -0.74
N GLU A 15 -11.55 -1.29 -1.92
CA GLU A 15 -12.25 -1.46 -3.20
C GLU A 15 -12.72 -2.90 -3.39
N ARG A 16 -11.91 -3.88 -3.00
CA ARG A 16 -12.26 -5.30 -3.09
C ARG A 16 -13.43 -5.65 -2.17
N ALA A 17 -13.38 -5.21 -0.91
CA ALA A 17 -14.46 -5.42 0.05
C ALA A 17 -15.77 -4.79 -0.43
N LEU A 18 -15.70 -3.54 -0.91
CA LEU A 18 -16.84 -2.82 -1.48
C LEU A 18 -17.38 -3.51 -2.75
N PHE A 19 -16.50 -3.97 -3.63
CA PHE A 19 -16.88 -4.69 -4.84
C PHE A 19 -17.66 -5.96 -4.51
N TYR A 20 -17.18 -6.78 -3.59
CA TYR A 20 -17.89 -8.00 -3.21
C TYR A 20 -19.19 -7.75 -2.47
N LEU A 21 -19.20 -6.75 -1.58
CA LEU A 21 -20.43 -6.38 -0.88
C LEU A 21 -21.49 -5.91 -1.89
N SER A 22 -21.11 -5.07 -2.83
CA SER A 22 -21.99 -4.56 -3.89
C SER A 22 -22.43 -5.69 -4.83
N LYS A 23 -21.52 -6.59 -5.21
CA LYS A 23 -21.84 -7.71 -6.10
C LYS A 23 -22.80 -8.69 -5.43
N MET A 24 -22.62 -8.95 -4.14
CA MET A 24 -23.55 -9.77 -3.37
C MET A 24 -24.94 -9.12 -3.32
N PHE A 25 -25.01 -7.80 -3.13
CA PHE A 25 -26.27 -7.06 -3.11
C PHE A 25 -27.00 -7.10 -4.47
N ASP A 26 -26.28 -6.80 -5.56
CA ASP A 26 -26.75 -6.88 -6.95
C ASP A 26 -27.27 -8.29 -7.29
N SER A 27 -26.52 -9.33 -6.91
CA SER A 27 -26.84 -10.71 -7.29
C SER A 27 -28.13 -11.28 -6.71
N GLN A 28 -28.75 -10.59 -5.73
CA GLN A 28 -29.99 -11.04 -5.10
C GLN A 28 -31.22 -10.96 -6.02
N ILE A 29 -31.17 -10.11 -7.04
CA ILE A 29 -32.30 -9.86 -7.93
C ILE A 29 -31.88 -9.93 -9.40
N ARG A 30 -32.79 -10.39 -10.25
CA ARG A 30 -32.65 -10.44 -11.70
C ARG A 30 -33.38 -9.26 -12.35
N LYS A 31 -33.09 -9.03 -13.64
CA LYS A 31 -33.77 -8.01 -14.43
C LYS A 31 -35.29 -8.17 -14.36
N GLY A 32 -35.98 -7.11 -13.94
CA GLY A 32 -37.44 -7.07 -13.81
C GLY A 32 -37.99 -7.47 -12.44
N GLU A 33 -37.14 -7.90 -11.50
CA GLU A 33 -37.57 -8.19 -10.13
C GLU A 33 -37.63 -6.92 -9.25
N SER A 34 -38.54 -6.90 -8.28
CA SER A 34 -38.71 -5.79 -7.33
C SER A 34 -37.53 -5.66 -6.36
N TYR A 35 -37.14 -4.42 -6.06
CA TYR A 35 -36.13 -4.10 -5.05
C TYR A 35 -36.54 -4.48 -3.61
N GLU A 36 -37.83 -4.73 -3.34
CA GLU A 36 -38.31 -5.21 -2.04
C GLU A 36 -37.68 -6.55 -1.63
N LYS A 37 -37.22 -7.33 -2.61
CA LYS A 37 -36.53 -8.60 -2.37
C LYS A 37 -35.15 -8.43 -1.74
N LEU A 38 -34.53 -7.24 -1.84
CA LEU A 38 -33.18 -6.99 -1.35
C LEU A 38 -33.09 -7.19 0.17
N GLN A 39 -32.33 -8.19 0.58
CA GLN A 39 -32.01 -8.51 1.98
C GLN A 39 -30.68 -7.90 2.40
N LYS A 40 -30.44 -7.88 3.71
CA LYS A 40 -29.19 -7.37 4.29
C LYS A 40 -27.98 -8.19 3.82
N CYS A 41 -26.96 -7.48 3.38
CA CYS A 41 -25.67 -7.98 2.96
C CYS A 41 -24.60 -7.59 3.98
N ILE A 42 -23.89 -8.59 4.50
CA ILE A 42 -22.75 -8.41 5.38
C ILE A 42 -21.52 -9.02 4.71
N HIS A 43 -20.47 -8.24 4.53
CA HIS A 43 -19.16 -8.74 4.13
C HIS A 43 -18.21 -8.69 5.32
N VAL A 44 -17.71 -9.87 5.72
CA VAL A 44 -16.83 -10.06 6.87
C VAL A 44 -15.41 -10.27 6.36
N SER A 45 -14.52 -9.34 6.69
CA SER A 45 -13.09 -9.38 6.36
C SER A 45 -12.28 -9.81 7.58
N ILE A 46 -11.62 -10.97 7.52
CA ILE A 46 -10.71 -11.46 8.55
C ILE A 46 -9.28 -11.24 8.07
N LEU A 47 -8.54 -10.33 8.70
CA LEU A 47 -7.25 -9.84 8.23
C LEU A 47 -6.11 -10.23 9.18
N ASP A 48 -5.08 -10.89 8.65
CA ASP A 48 -3.80 -11.11 9.37
C ASP A 48 -2.78 -9.98 9.09
N PHE A 49 -3.27 -8.76 8.89
CA PHE A 49 -2.48 -7.55 8.75
C PHE A 49 -3.21 -6.36 9.38
N ILE A 50 -2.48 -5.27 9.61
CA ILE A 50 -3.06 -4.03 10.13
C ILE A 50 -3.54 -3.20 8.94
N HIS A 51 -4.85 -2.99 8.85
CA HIS A 51 -5.50 -2.16 7.84
C HIS A 51 -5.76 -0.75 8.36
N PHE A 52 -6.10 -0.60 9.66
CA PHE A 52 -6.38 0.69 10.28
C PHE A 52 -5.27 1.10 11.27
N PRO A 53 -4.15 1.69 10.85
CA PRO A 53 -3.00 1.91 11.73
C PRO A 53 -3.23 2.93 12.86
N ASN A 54 -4.27 3.76 12.75
CA ASN A 54 -4.48 4.91 13.63
C ASN A 54 -5.14 4.57 14.98
N ASP A 55 -5.59 3.34 15.20
CA ASP A 55 -6.10 2.89 16.49
C ASP A 55 -6.00 1.37 16.68
N ASN A 56 -6.30 0.91 17.91
CA ASN A 56 -6.11 -0.48 18.34
C ASN A 56 -7.38 -1.35 18.30
N LYS A 57 -8.47 -0.91 17.68
CA LYS A 57 -9.69 -1.74 17.56
C LYS A 57 -9.44 -2.93 16.65
N CYS A 58 -9.59 -4.13 17.19
CA CYS A 58 -9.46 -5.39 16.47
C CYS A 58 -10.73 -5.79 15.71
N TYR A 59 -11.89 -5.27 16.11
CA TYR A 59 -13.17 -5.53 15.46
C TYR A 59 -13.90 -4.22 15.15
N ARG A 60 -14.40 -4.09 13.92
CA ARG A 60 -15.16 -2.92 13.45
C ARG A 60 -16.37 -3.34 12.66
N ARG A 61 -17.44 -2.55 12.80
CA ARG A 61 -18.60 -2.56 11.90
C ARG A 61 -18.72 -1.22 11.21
N ILE A 62 -18.87 -1.22 9.90
CA ILE A 62 -18.93 -0.03 9.07
C ILE A 62 -20.25 -0.07 8.29
N HIS A 63 -20.95 1.06 8.30
CA HIS A 63 -22.27 1.24 7.69
C HIS A 63 -22.33 2.56 6.91
N PHE A 64 -23.27 2.67 5.98
CA PHE A 64 -23.61 3.92 5.31
C PHE A 64 -24.39 4.85 6.24
N ARG A 65 -23.88 6.05 6.45
CA ARG A 65 -24.44 7.04 7.36
C ARG A 65 -24.46 8.42 6.71
N ASP A 66 -25.35 9.26 7.20
CA ASP A 66 -25.33 10.68 6.89
C ASP A 66 -24.12 11.35 7.57
N ASP A 67 -23.34 12.12 6.82
CA ASP A 67 -22.06 12.68 7.29
C ASP A 67 -22.24 13.76 8.38
N GLN A 68 -23.36 14.48 8.39
CA GLN A 68 -23.59 15.56 9.36
C GLN A 68 -24.18 15.04 10.68
N THR A 69 -25.12 14.11 10.59
CA THR A 69 -25.91 13.63 11.72
C THR A 69 -25.46 12.27 12.24
N SER A 70 -24.60 11.55 11.49
CA SER A 70 -24.21 10.16 11.74
C SER A 70 -25.39 9.17 11.76
N GLN A 71 -26.58 9.59 11.31
CA GLN A 71 -27.75 8.73 11.23
C GLN A 71 -27.53 7.63 10.19
N LEU A 72 -28.01 6.43 10.51
CA LEU A 72 -27.91 5.29 9.60
C LEU A 72 -28.79 5.54 8.39
N TYR A 73 -28.20 5.53 7.19
CA TYR A 73 -28.96 5.67 5.95
C TYR A 73 -29.77 4.40 5.66
N SER A 74 -29.14 3.25 5.80
CA SER A 74 -29.76 1.93 5.64
C SER A 74 -28.94 0.86 6.35
N ASP A 75 -29.63 -0.16 6.87
CA ASP A 75 -28.97 -1.35 7.44
C ASP A 75 -28.77 -2.48 6.41
N LYS A 76 -29.03 -2.23 5.12
CA LYS A 76 -28.98 -3.27 4.09
C LYS A 76 -27.56 -3.69 3.70
N MET A 77 -26.53 -2.89 3.97
CA MET A 77 -25.14 -3.18 3.62
C MET A 77 -24.23 -2.87 4.81
N GLU A 78 -23.40 -3.84 5.18
CA GLU A 78 -22.50 -3.76 6.34
C GLU A 78 -21.14 -4.40 6.00
N LEU A 79 -20.06 -3.74 6.39
CA LEU A 79 -18.73 -4.33 6.43
C LEU A 79 -18.37 -4.65 7.89
N GLN A 80 -17.85 -5.86 8.12
CA GLN A 80 -17.28 -6.25 9.40
C GLN A 80 -15.80 -6.54 9.20
N ILE A 81 -14.92 -5.78 9.85
CA ILE A 81 -13.46 -5.94 9.71
C ILE A 81 -12.88 -6.47 11.03
N LEU A 82 -12.20 -7.61 10.94
CA LEU A 82 -11.59 -8.33 12.05
C LEU A 82 -10.07 -8.35 11.82
N GLU A 83 -9.31 -7.48 12.50
CA GLU A 83 -7.85 -7.39 12.42
C GLU A 83 -7.21 -8.29 13.49
N LEU A 84 -6.78 -9.50 13.09
CA LEU A 84 -6.28 -10.54 14.01
C LEU A 84 -5.02 -10.10 14.78
N LYS A 85 -4.15 -9.28 14.16
CA LYS A 85 -2.93 -8.77 14.80
C LYS A 85 -3.17 -7.79 15.96
N LYS A 86 -4.40 -7.30 16.10
CA LYS A 86 -4.81 -6.40 17.20
C LYS A 86 -5.56 -7.13 18.30
N LEU A 87 -5.70 -8.46 18.19
CA LEU A 87 -6.43 -9.23 19.18
C LEU A 87 -5.76 -9.09 20.56
N PRO A 88 -6.51 -8.77 21.63
CA PRO A 88 -5.95 -8.70 22.97
C PRO A 88 -5.49 -10.11 23.43
N PRO A 89 -4.45 -10.18 24.29
CA PRO A 89 -3.89 -11.45 24.77
C PRO A 89 -4.87 -12.27 25.63
N GLU A 90 -5.87 -11.62 26.22
CA GLU A 90 -6.99 -12.28 26.90
C GLU A 90 -8.30 -11.84 26.26
N VAL A 91 -9.14 -12.79 25.88
CA VAL A 91 -10.51 -12.53 25.41
C VAL A 91 -11.43 -12.74 26.60
N LYS A 92 -12.19 -11.71 26.99
CA LYS A 92 -13.15 -11.82 28.08
C LYS A 92 -14.31 -12.73 27.67
N THR A 93 -14.79 -13.53 28.61
CA THR A 93 -15.89 -14.48 28.41
C THR A 93 -17.16 -13.74 27.95
N GLY A 94 -17.78 -14.16 26.84
CA GLY A 94 -19.02 -13.59 26.30
C GLY A 94 -18.89 -12.78 25.00
N GLU A 95 -17.67 -12.60 24.47
CA GLU A 95 -17.46 -11.96 23.16
C GLU A 95 -17.22 -13.00 22.06
N ASP A 96 -18.31 -13.62 21.57
CA ASP A 96 -18.27 -14.74 20.60
C ASP A 96 -17.40 -14.45 19.37
N VAL A 97 -17.47 -13.23 18.82
CA VAL A 97 -16.66 -12.81 17.67
C VAL A 97 -15.16 -12.81 17.99
N LEU A 98 -14.76 -12.36 19.18
CA LEU A 98 -13.36 -12.39 19.59
C LEU A 98 -12.87 -13.81 19.86
N ALA A 99 -13.74 -14.70 20.36
CA ALA A 99 -13.42 -16.11 20.50
C ALA A 99 -13.16 -16.76 19.12
N TRP A 100 -13.98 -16.43 18.11
CA TRP A 100 -13.73 -16.85 16.73
C TRP A 100 -12.45 -16.23 16.15
N MET A 101 -12.19 -14.93 16.37
CA MET A 101 -10.93 -14.32 15.95
C MET A 101 -9.73 -14.99 16.60
N ARG A 102 -9.83 -15.37 17.89
CA ARG A 102 -8.79 -16.13 18.59
C ARG A 102 -8.57 -17.48 17.93
N PHE A 103 -9.65 -18.21 17.64
CA PHE A 103 -9.59 -19.47 16.91
C PHE A 103 -8.85 -19.32 15.57
N PHE A 104 -9.19 -18.31 14.75
CA PHE A 104 -8.51 -18.06 13.47
C PHE A 104 -7.04 -17.62 13.61
N SER A 105 -6.68 -16.99 14.72
CA SER A 105 -5.30 -16.56 15.00
C SER A 105 -4.40 -17.67 15.56
N SER A 106 -5.00 -18.74 16.11
CA SER A 106 -4.24 -19.78 16.80
C SER A 106 -3.42 -20.63 15.84
N LYS A 107 -2.21 -20.98 16.29
CA LYS A 107 -1.28 -21.86 15.58
C LYS A 107 -0.91 -23.10 16.40
N ASN A 108 -1.43 -23.21 17.62
CA ASN A 108 -1.09 -24.27 18.57
C ASN A 108 -2.27 -25.24 18.72
N LYS A 109 -2.00 -26.53 18.53
CA LYS A 109 -2.96 -27.62 18.71
C LYS A 109 -3.59 -27.64 20.11
N GLU A 110 -2.81 -27.34 21.15
CA GLU A 110 -3.30 -27.32 22.53
C GLU A 110 -4.33 -26.20 22.75
N GLU A 111 -4.09 -25.03 22.14
CA GLU A 111 -4.99 -23.89 22.22
C GLU A 111 -6.31 -24.17 21.48
N PHE A 112 -6.23 -24.80 20.30
CA PHE A 112 -7.42 -25.30 19.58
C PHE A 112 -8.22 -26.32 20.41
N GLN A 113 -7.56 -27.29 21.04
CA GLN A 113 -8.21 -28.29 21.89
C GLN A 113 -8.88 -27.66 23.12
N ASN A 114 -8.25 -26.64 23.71
CA ASN A 114 -8.82 -25.93 24.84
C ASN A 114 -10.05 -25.13 24.41
N MET A 115 -10.03 -24.48 23.24
CA MET A 115 -11.20 -23.80 22.68
C MET A 115 -12.32 -24.76 22.27
N ALA A 116 -12.01 -25.92 21.69
CA ALA A 116 -13.01 -26.93 21.34
C ALA A 116 -13.81 -27.41 22.57
N LYS A 117 -13.17 -27.51 23.73
CA LYS A 117 -13.84 -27.90 24.98
C LYS A 117 -14.80 -26.86 25.54
N THR A 118 -14.71 -25.60 25.11
CA THR A 118 -15.57 -24.52 25.65
C THR A 118 -16.87 -24.34 24.90
N ASN A 119 -16.96 -24.79 23.64
CA ASN A 119 -18.14 -24.59 22.79
C ASN A 119 -18.23 -25.68 21.69
N GLU A 120 -19.42 -26.24 21.49
CA GLU A 120 -19.71 -27.25 20.45
C GLU A 120 -19.33 -26.79 19.03
N TYR A 121 -19.51 -25.52 18.70
CA TYR A 121 -19.13 -24.99 17.38
C TYR A 121 -17.62 -24.94 17.18
N PHE A 122 -16.84 -24.71 18.25
CA PHE A 122 -15.38 -24.78 18.18
C PHE A 122 -14.90 -26.22 18.07
N ASP A 123 -15.58 -27.16 18.72
CA ASP A 123 -15.28 -28.59 18.56
C ASP A 123 -15.53 -29.05 17.12
N GLU A 124 -16.68 -28.71 16.54
CA GLU A 124 -16.98 -29.02 15.13
C GLU A 124 -15.98 -28.37 14.17
N ALA A 125 -15.64 -27.09 14.37
CA ALA A 125 -14.66 -26.39 13.56
C ALA A 125 -13.26 -27.02 13.65
N TYR A 126 -12.84 -27.42 14.86
CA TYR A 126 -11.57 -28.10 15.07
C TYR A 126 -11.55 -29.51 14.44
N ASN A 127 -12.61 -30.29 14.62
CA ASN A 127 -12.73 -31.61 14.00
C ASN A 127 -12.77 -31.52 12.47
N THR A 128 -13.44 -30.51 11.93
CA THR A 128 -13.39 -30.21 10.49
C THR A 128 -11.97 -29.90 10.05
N LEU A 129 -11.22 -29.08 10.79
CA LEU A 129 -9.82 -28.78 10.48
C LEU A 129 -8.93 -30.03 10.51
N LEU A 130 -9.13 -30.92 11.47
CA LEU A 130 -8.45 -32.21 11.54
C LEU A 130 -8.77 -33.08 10.32
N ASN A 131 -10.05 -33.20 9.95
CA ASN A 131 -10.48 -33.96 8.78
C ASN A 131 -9.94 -33.37 7.47
N LEU A 132 -9.95 -32.04 7.33
CA LEU A 132 -9.37 -31.33 6.18
C LEU A 132 -7.85 -31.59 6.07
N SER A 133 -7.14 -31.67 7.20
CA SER A 133 -5.71 -31.95 7.23
C SER A 133 -5.37 -33.42 6.92
N ALA A 134 -6.33 -34.34 7.10
CA ALA A 134 -6.16 -35.76 6.83
C ALA A 134 -6.54 -36.16 5.39
N ASP A 135 -7.20 -35.28 4.64
CA ASP A 135 -7.66 -35.50 3.27
C ASP A 135 -6.55 -35.16 2.26
N GLU A 136 -6.03 -36.18 1.58
CA GLU A 136 -4.93 -36.07 0.62
C GLU A 136 -5.26 -35.17 -0.57
N GLN A 137 -6.52 -35.16 -1.03
CA GLN A 137 -6.95 -34.29 -2.14
C GLN A 137 -6.92 -32.82 -1.73
N LYS A 138 -7.32 -32.51 -0.49
CA LYS A 138 -7.26 -31.16 0.06
C LYS A 138 -5.85 -30.72 0.41
N ARG A 139 -4.96 -31.65 0.78
CA ARG A 139 -3.52 -31.37 0.91
C ARG A 139 -2.94 -30.89 -0.42
N LEU A 140 -3.29 -31.56 -1.52
CA LEU A 140 -2.87 -31.16 -2.87
C LEU A 140 -3.44 -29.78 -3.27
N GLU A 141 -4.71 -29.49 -2.95
CA GLU A 141 -5.31 -28.16 -3.17
C GLU A 141 -4.62 -27.06 -2.35
N TYR A 142 -4.28 -27.36 -1.08
CA TYR A 142 -3.53 -26.45 -0.22
C TYR A 142 -2.11 -26.20 -0.75
N GLU A 143 -1.38 -27.25 -1.14
CA GLU A 143 -0.04 -27.14 -1.75
C GLU A 143 -0.09 -26.33 -3.06
N ALA A 144 -1.13 -26.53 -3.89
CA ALA A 144 -1.34 -25.75 -5.11
C ALA A 144 -1.63 -24.27 -4.80
N ARG A 145 -2.43 -23.99 -3.77
CA ARG A 145 -2.70 -22.61 -3.31
C ARG A 145 -1.44 -21.95 -2.76
N GLU A 146 -0.66 -22.64 -1.94
CA GLU A 146 0.62 -22.17 -1.41
C GLU A 146 1.62 -21.90 -2.54
N LYS A 147 1.67 -22.78 -3.55
CA LYS A 147 2.47 -22.57 -4.75
C LYS A 147 2.01 -21.33 -5.52
N ALA A 148 0.72 -21.16 -5.76
CA ALA A 148 0.17 -19.98 -6.44
C ALA A 148 0.48 -18.69 -5.67
N LEU A 149 0.36 -18.72 -4.34
CA LEU A 149 0.75 -17.61 -3.47
C LEU A 149 2.24 -17.31 -3.56
N LYS A 150 3.10 -18.34 -3.58
CA LYS A 150 4.55 -18.19 -3.71
C LYS A 150 4.94 -17.60 -5.06
N ASP A 151 4.39 -18.15 -6.14
CA ASP A 151 4.59 -17.69 -7.52
C ASP A 151 4.15 -16.22 -7.66
N TYR A 152 2.98 -15.86 -7.12
CA TYR A 152 2.50 -14.48 -7.07
C TYR A 152 3.49 -13.55 -6.34
N ASN A 153 4.01 -13.92 -5.16
CA ASN A 153 4.98 -13.06 -4.46
C ASN A 153 6.27 -12.89 -5.25
N THR A 154 6.75 -13.97 -5.89
CA THR A 154 7.96 -13.91 -6.71
C THR A 154 7.74 -12.97 -7.90
N GLN A 155 6.57 -13.00 -8.52
CA GLN A 155 6.22 -12.09 -9.61
C GLN A 155 6.12 -10.63 -9.14
N ILE A 156 5.42 -10.36 -8.02
CA ILE A 156 5.30 -9.00 -7.46
C ILE A 156 6.67 -8.46 -7.04
N SER A 157 7.46 -9.22 -6.29
CA SER A 157 8.80 -8.79 -5.88
C SER A 157 9.71 -8.54 -7.09
N SER A 158 9.60 -9.34 -8.15
CA SER A 158 10.32 -9.11 -9.40
C SER A 158 9.82 -7.87 -10.15
N ALA A 159 8.51 -7.60 -10.13
CA ALA A 159 7.93 -6.38 -10.69
C ALA A 159 8.38 -5.13 -9.93
N GLU A 160 8.35 -5.13 -8.60
CA GLU A 160 8.84 -4.04 -7.75
C GLU A 160 10.34 -3.77 -8.00
N LYS A 161 11.17 -4.82 -8.01
CA LYS A 161 12.61 -4.68 -8.31
C LYS A 161 12.85 -4.07 -9.69
N ARG A 162 12.09 -4.48 -10.71
CA ARG A 162 12.16 -3.89 -12.05
C ARG A 162 11.68 -2.43 -12.03
N GLY A 163 10.62 -2.12 -11.30
CA GLY A 163 10.09 -0.77 -11.14
C GLY A 163 11.10 0.17 -10.48
N ILE A 164 11.72 -0.24 -9.37
CA ILE A 164 12.77 0.53 -8.67
C ILE A 164 13.94 0.77 -9.61
N LYS A 165 14.46 -0.29 -10.26
CA LYS A 165 15.59 -0.17 -11.20
C LYS A 165 15.28 0.76 -12.38
N ALA A 166 14.07 0.68 -12.92
CA ALA A 166 13.62 1.60 -13.98
C ALA A 166 13.52 3.04 -13.46
N GLY A 167 12.99 3.24 -12.25
CA GLY A 167 12.90 4.54 -11.59
C GLY A 167 14.27 5.18 -11.34
N GLU A 168 15.24 4.41 -10.85
CA GLU A 168 16.63 4.86 -10.67
C GLU A 168 17.27 5.28 -11.99
N GLU A 169 17.11 4.48 -13.05
CA GLU A 169 17.68 4.79 -14.36
C GLU A 169 17.03 6.02 -15.01
N ILE A 170 15.70 6.17 -14.89
CA ILE A 170 14.99 7.38 -15.34
C ILE A 170 15.48 8.59 -14.54
N GLY A 171 15.54 8.47 -13.21
CA GLY A 171 16.01 9.54 -12.32
C GLY A 171 17.43 9.98 -12.65
N ARG A 172 18.34 9.03 -12.92
CA ARG A 172 19.71 9.31 -13.35
C ARG A 172 19.74 10.09 -14.67
N LYS A 173 19.04 9.62 -15.71
CA LYS A 173 19.00 10.29 -17.03
C LYS A 173 18.44 11.71 -16.94
N VAL A 174 17.31 11.87 -16.25
CA VAL A 174 16.68 13.18 -16.06
C VAL A 174 17.59 14.11 -15.25
N GLY A 175 18.23 13.59 -14.20
CA GLY A 175 19.19 14.33 -13.40
C GLY A 175 20.40 14.80 -14.19
N GLU A 176 20.98 13.92 -15.02
CA GLU A 176 22.10 14.26 -15.92
C GLU A 176 21.72 15.33 -16.94
N GLU A 177 20.54 15.21 -17.56
CA GLU A 177 20.07 16.19 -18.55
C GLU A 177 19.82 17.57 -17.91
N ILE A 178 19.13 17.60 -16.77
CA ILE A 178 18.89 18.85 -16.02
C ILE A 178 20.22 19.46 -15.56
N GLY A 179 21.12 18.63 -15.05
CA GLY A 179 22.45 19.05 -14.61
C GLY A 179 23.26 19.67 -15.75
N LEU A 180 23.27 19.03 -16.92
CA LEU A 180 23.98 19.53 -18.10
C LEU A 180 23.38 20.85 -18.58
N ARG A 181 22.05 20.96 -18.64
CA ARG A 181 21.35 22.19 -19.07
C ARG A 181 21.66 23.35 -18.13
N ARG A 182 21.49 23.15 -16.82
CA ARG A 182 21.82 24.17 -15.79
C ARG A 182 23.30 24.53 -15.82
N GLY A 183 24.18 23.56 -16.01
CA GLY A 183 25.62 23.79 -16.10
C GLY A 183 25.99 24.67 -17.30
N LYS A 184 25.38 24.44 -18.46
CA LYS A 184 25.56 25.28 -19.65
C LYS A 184 25.03 26.70 -19.43
N GLU A 185 23.80 26.85 -18.96
CA GLU A 185 23.18 28.17 -18.70
C GLU A 185 23.99 28.98 -17.69
N LEU A 186 24.41 28.37 -16.57
CA LEU A 186 25.24 29.04 -15.56
C LEU A 186 26.63 29.40 -16.11
N GLY A 187 27.22 28.52 -16.93
CA GLY A 187 28.50 28.77 -17.59
C GLY A 187 28.43 29.94 -18.57
N GLU A 188 27.37 30.03 -19.37
CA GLU A 188 27.11 31.13 -20.30
C GLU A 188 26.90 32.45 -19.56
N GLN A 189 26.03 32.48 -18.54
CA GLN A 189 25.80 33.68 -17.74
C GLN A 189 27.07 34.19 -17.04
N GLU A 190 27.86 33.28 -16.47
CA GLU A 190 29.12 33.63 -15.82
C GLU A 190 30.16 34.10 -16.84
N GLY A 191 30.19 33.49 -18.04
CA GLY A 191 31.01 33.93 -19.16
C GLY A 191 30.66 35.33 -19.65
N GLU A 192 29.37 35.63 -19.85
CA GLU A 192 28.89 36.96 -20.21
C GLU A 192 29.25 38.00 -19.14
N ARG A 193 29.04 37.67 -17.86
CA ARG A 193 29.36 38.54 -16.74
C ARG A 193 30.85 38.90 -16.71
N ARG A 194 31.72 37.91 -16.86
CA ARG A 194 33.18 38.10 -16.92
C ARG A 194 33.57 38.95 -18.13
N THR A 195 33.01 38.67 -19.29
CA THR A 195 33.27 39.42 -20.52
C THR A 195 32.90 40.90 -20.35
N ARG A 196 31.70 41.20 -19.84
CA ARG A 196 31.26 42.58 -19.56
C ARG A 196 32.19 43.29 -18.56
N GLN A 197 32.66 42.59 -17.54
CA GLN A 197 33.58 43.15 -16.55
C GLN A 197 34.95 43.49 -17.17
N VAL A 198 35.50 42.60 -17.98
CA VAL A 198 36.78 42.81 -18.69
C VAL A 198 36.68 44.02 -19.62
N PHE A 199 35.66 44.09 -20.48
CA PHE A 199 35.46 45.23 -21.38
C PHE A 199 35.27 46.56 -20.63
N LYS A 200 34.53 46.55 -19.52
CA LYS A 200 34.34 47.74 -18.69
C LYS A 200 35.66 48.27 -18.13
N LEU A 201 36.52 47.39 -17.60
CA LEU A 201 37.83 47.78 -17.07
C LEU A 201 38.78 48.24 -18.18
N TYR A 202 38.73 47.60 -19.35
CA TYR A 202 39.52 48.00 -20.51
C TYR A 202 39.14 49.40 -21.01
N MET A 203 37.85 49.73 -21.12
CA MET A 203 37.38 51.07 -21.48
C MET A 203 37.76 52.15 -20.45
N GLN A 204 38.07 51.77 -19.21
CA GLN A 204 38.60 52.67 -18.18
C GLN A 204 40.12 52.91 -18.30
N GLY A 205 40.77 52.35 -19.32
CA GLY A 205 42.20 52.53 -19.60
C GLY A 205 43.13 51.60 -18.82
N LYS A 206 42.62 50.55 -18.18
CA LYS A 206 43.43 49.58 -17.44
C LYS A 206 44.19 48.65 -18.37
N SER A 207 45.41 48.27 -18.01
CA SER A 207 46.21 47.34 -18.81
C SER A 207 45.68 45.89 -18.68
N PRO A 208 45.93 45.01 -19.67
CA PRO A 208 45.56 43.59 -19.59
C PRO A 208 46.08 42.88 -18.33
N GLU A 209 47.27 43.26 -17.83
CA GLU A 209 47.88 42.74 -16.60
C GLU A 209 47.10 43.16 -15.35
N GLU A 210 46.67 44.43 -15.29
CA GLU A 210 45.84 44.93 -14.18
C GLU A 210 44.45 44.28 -14.17
N ILE A 211 43.85 44.10 -15.35
CA ILE A 211 42.54 43.44 -15.50
C ILE A 211 42.61 41.98 -15.07
N ALA A 212 43.67 41.26 -15.45
CA ALA A 212 43.90 39.88 -15.02
C ALA A 212 43.94 39.77 -13.49
N GLY A 213 44.64 40.69 -12.82
CA GLY A 213 44.67 40.78 -11.35
C GLY A 213 43.30 41.10 -10.73
N LEU A 214 42.55 42.05 -11.29
CA LEU A 214 41.25 42.48 -10.76
C LEU A 214 40.12 41.45 -10.99
N CYS A 215 40.16 40.73 -12.10
CA CYS A 215 39.19 39.70 -12.45
C CYS A 215 39.60 38.30 -12.00
N ASN A 216 40.81 38.15 -11.43
CA ASN A 216 41.40 36.87 -11.01
C ASN A 216 41.36 35.80 -12.12
N ILE A 217 41.76 36.19 -13.33
CA ILE A 217 41.85 35.31 -14.51
C ILE A 217 43.22 35.48 -15.17
N SER A 218 43.64 34.52 -15.99
CA SER A 218 44.93 34.62 -16.68
C SER A 218 44.95 35.77 -17.68
N ILE A 219 46.13 36.39 -17.86
CA ILE A 219 46.34 37.44 -18.88
C ILE A 219 45.99 36.92 -20.27
N ASP A 220 46.30 35.67 -20.59
CA ASP A 220 45.92 35.06 -21.87
C ASP A 220 44.41 35.02 -22.06
N LYS A 221 43.65 34.76 -20.99
CA LYS A 221 42.18 34.77 -21.04
C LYS A 221 41.63 36.19 -21.22
N VAL A 222 42.26 37.19 -20.60
CA VAL A 222 41.92 38.61 -20.81
C VAL A 222 42.16 39.00 -22.27
N LYS A 223 43.33 38.66 -22.83
CA LYS A 223 43.66 38.92 -24.24
C LYS A 223 42.69 38.25 -25.19
N GLN A 224 42.35 36.97 -24.95
CA GLN A 224 41.35 36.24 -25.73
C GLN A 224 39.95 36.88 -25.69
N ILE A 225 39.58 37.52 -24.57
CA ILE A 225 38.27 38.21 -24.45
C ILE A 225 38.27 39.55 -25.19
N LEU A 226 39.44 40.19 -25.35
CA LEU A 226 39.60 41.50 -25.96
C LEU A 226 39.96 41.46 -27.46
N GLU A 227 40.31 40.28 -28.00
CA GLU A 227 40.40 40.01 -29.45
C GLU A 227 39.03 40.05 -30.12
#